data_AF-A0A3E0VC52-F1
#
_entry.id   AF-A0A3E0VC52-F1
#
_cell.length_a   1.000
_cell.length_b   1.000
_cell.length_c   1.000
_cell.angle_alpha   90.00
_cell.angle_beta   90.00
_cell.angle_gamma   90.00
#
_symmetry.space_group_name_H-M   'P 1'
#
loop_
_entity.id
_entity.type
_entity.pdbx_description
1 polymer ?
#
loop_
_entity_poly.entity_id
_entity_poly.type
_entity_poly.pdbx_seq_one_letter_code
_entity_poly.pdbx_strand_id
1 'polypeptide(L)'
;MVRLSRAALVACVVALAFGFAGCTSAKPSPTGIQSPTTSPSASPGPSAGAMSEWGAYGTKDDACSAVAGDVLTLALAPKNLALADPGSGVDDIDDTIRTAAEAAPPAIAPNYTQLSAIVRTFGQALAEWDAAVKTEASSSSASATATPGSSGPTSAPTPSQTAAGVPERPEFVATAFTAQLDRIKVWLSDTCG
;
A
#
# COMPACT_ATOMS: atom_id res chain seq x y z
N MET A 1 -14.45 25.93 27.43
CA MET A 1 -13.85 26.13 26.09
C MET A 1 -12.35 25.94 26.20
N VAL A 2 -11.83 24.81 25.75
CA VAL A 2 -10.39 24.58 25.60
C VAL A 2 -10.20 23.91 24.24
N ARG A 3 -9.78 24.70 23.25
CA ARG A 3 -9.35 24.21 21.94
C ARG A 3 -7.88 23.81 22.11
N LEU A 4 -7.58 22.52 22.23
CA LEU A 4 -6.22 22.03 22.05
C LEU A 4 -6.09 21.34 20.70
N SER A 5 -5.11 21.84 19.96
CA SER A 5 -4.90 21.71 18.54
C SER A 5 -4.54 20.30 18.10
N ARG A 6 -5.24 19.83 17.07
CA ARG A 6 -4.78 18.78 16.15
C ARG A 6 -3.60 19.33 15.35
N ALA A 7 -2.37 19.11 15.81
CA ALA A 7 -1.16 19.27 14.98
C ALA A 7 0.09 18.85 15.78
N ALA A 8 0.31 17.54 15.94
CA ALA A 8 1.63 16.99 16.21
C ALA A 8 1.52 15.46 16.23
N LEU A 9 1.92 14.81 15.14
CA LEU A 9 2.66 13.55 15.09
C LEU A 9 2.63 13.04 13.64
N VAL A 10 3.36 13.76 12.79
CA VAL A 10 3.83 13.26 11.50
C VAL A 10 5.33 13.52 11.48
N ALA A 11 6.09 12.54 10.97
CA ALA A 11 7.53 12.54 10.75
C ALA A 11 8.42 12.18 11.95
N CYS A 12 8.40 10.90 12.32
CA CYS A 12 9.60 10.23 12.83
C CYS A 12 9.82 8.96 11.99
N VAL A 13 11.08 8.65 11.70
CA VAL A 13 11.61 7.50 10.94
C VAL A 13 11.80 7.70 9.42
N VAL A 14 12.55 8.73 9.03
CA VAL A 14 13.48 8.63 7.87
C VAL A 14 14.82 9.23 8.29
N ALA A 15 15.60 8.47 9.03
CA ALA A 15 17.00 8.76 9.31
C ALA A 15 17.77 7.45 9.47
N LEU A 16 17.73 6.60 8.44
CA LEU A 16 18.77 5.59 8.22
C LEU A 16 19.73 6.16 7.18
N ALA A 17 20.52 7.14 7.64
CA ALA A 17 21.78 7.49 7.03
C ALA A 17 22.76 6.34 7.27
N PHE A 18 22.74 5.33 6.39
CA PHE A 18 23.86 4.42 6.26
C PHE A 18 24.99 5.16 5.55
N GLY A 19 25.89 5.71 6.37
CA GLY A 19 27.18 6.17 5.93
C GLY A 19 28.04 4.99 5.49
N PHE A 20 28.43 4.99 4.21
CA PHE A 20 29.69 4.38 3.83
C PHE A 20 30.81 5.37 4.14
N ALA A 21 31.58 5.02 5.17
CA ALA A 21 32.82 5.66 5.55
C ALA A 21 33.87 5.48 4.44
N GLY A 22 34.02 6.49 3.59
CA GLY A 22 35.23 6.69 2.81
C GLY A 22 36.31 7.34 3.69
N CYS A 23 37.23 6.54 4.22
CA CYS A 23 38.49 7.02 4.79
C CYS A 23 39.33 7.67 3.68
N THR A 24 39.25 8.99 3.53
CA THR A 24 40.30 9.77 2.86
C THR A 24 41.27 10.26 3.92
N SER A 25 42.47 9.68 3.93
CA SER A 25 43.61 10.22 4.68
C SER A 25 43.98 11.60 4.13
N ALA A 26 43.48 12.66 4.76
CA ALA A 26 43.96 14.02 4.54
C ALA A 26 45.30 14.21 5.26
N LYS A 27 46.40 14.03 4.52
CA LYS A 27 47.74 14.49 4.88
C LYS A 27 47.78 16.01 4.71
N PRO A 28 48.10 16.83 5.74
CA PRO A 28 48.25 18.26 5.53
C PRO A 28 49.65 18.54 4.96
N SER A 29 49.72 19.27 3.85
CA SER A 29 50.92 20.03 3.47
C SER A 29 50.53 21.26 2.65
N PRO A 30 51.30 22.36 2.80
CA PRO A 30 50.77 23.71 2.74
C PRO A 30 50.88 24.36 1.36
N THR A 31 49.98 25.34 1.15
CA THR A 31 50.10 26.59 0.37
C THR A 31 50.99 26.59 -0.89
N GLY A 32 50.35 26.63 -2.06
CA GLY A 32 51.01 26.95 -3.33
C GLY A 32 50.05 27.48 -4.40
N ILE A 33 49.99 28.80 -4.53
CA ILE A 33 49.84 29.67 -5.73
C ILE A 33 49.06 29.25 -7.01
N GLN A 34 48.37 30.27 -7.56
CA GLN A 34 47.34 30.38 -8.60
C GLN A 34 47.60 29.84 -10.04
N SER A 35 46.47 29.63 -10.73
CA SER A 35 46.12 30.03 -12.13
C SER A 35 45.96 28.95 -13.24
N PRO A 36 45.11 29.22 -14.27
CA PRO A 36 44.03 28.33 -14.73
C PRO A 36 44.36 27.53 -16.01
N THR A 37 43.68 26.40 -16.23
CA THR A 37 43.61 25.74 -17.54
C THR A 37 42.22 25.11 -17.75
N THR A 38 41.51 25.73 -18.68
CA THR A 38 40.59 25.21 -19.70
C THR A 38 40.11 23.75 -19.58
N SER A 39 38.77 23.63 -19.47
CA SER A 39 37.82 22.51 -19.66
C SER A 39 38.27 21.20 -20.34
N PRO A 40 37.60 20.06 -20.06
CA PRO A 40 36.29 19.82 -20.68
C PRO A 40 35.13 19.81 -19.69
N SER A 41 34.12 20.58 -20.07
CA SER A 41 32.74 20.40 -19.65
C SER A 41 32.29 19.01 -20.08
N ALA A 42 31.91 18.18 -19.12
CA ALA A 42 30.99 17.08 -19.33
C ALA A 42 30.01 17.11 -18.17
N SER A 43 29.06 18.04 -18.23
CA SER A 43 27.80 17.90 -17.52
C SER A 43 27.17 16.57 -17.94
N PRO A 44 26.89 15.62 -17.03
CA PRO A 44 25.79 14.70 -17.25
C PRO A 44 24.54 15.55 -17.06
N GLY A 45 23.93 15.98 -18.16
CA GLY A 45 22.56 16.50 -18.12
C GLY A 45 21.65 15.44 -17.49
N PRO A 46 20.58 15.84 -16.77
CA PRO A 46 19.59 14.90 -16.27
C PRO A 46 18.95 14.23 -17.49
N SER A 47 19.40 13.02 -17.82
CA SER A 47 18.76 12.18 -18.81
C SER A 47 17.53 11.55 -18.15
N ALA A 48 16.50 12.37 -17.97
CA ALA A 48 15.13 11.88 -17.87
C ALA A 48 14.76 11.35 -19.26
N GLY A 49 14.98 10.06 -19.54
CA GLY A 49 14.69 9.55 -20.89
C GLY A 49 14.91 8.06 -21.16
N ALA A 50 15.60 7.32 -20.29
CA ALA A 50 15.58 5.86 -20.33
C ALA A 50 15.38 5.41 -18.89
N MET A 51 14.18 4.92 -18.55
CA MET A 51 14.07 4.15 -17.32
C MET A 51 15.08 3.01 -17.46
N SER A 52 16.05 2.97 -16.54
CA SER A 52 17.02 1.88 -16.47
C SER A 52 16.25 0.55 -16.49
N GLU A 53 16.85 -0.53 -17.00
CA GLU A 53 16.25 -1.87 -16.92
C GLU A 53 15.91 -2.25 -15.46
N TRP A 54 16.55 -1.58 -14.50
CA TRP A 54 16.37 -1.68 -13.05
C TRP A 54 15.36 -0.69 -12.46
N GLY A 55 14.57 0.00 -13.28
CA GLY A 55 13.59 0.99 -12.82
C GLY A 55 14.26 2.21 -12.16
N ALA A 56 13.67 2.70 -11.06
CA ALA A 56 14.18 3.85 -10.32
C ALA A 56 15.40 3.54 -9.44
N TYR A 57 15.73 2.26 -9.24
CA TYR A 57 16.77 1.83 -8.30
C TYR A 57 18.20 2.01 -8.81
N GLY A 58 18.39 2.33 -10.09
CA GLY A 58 19.69 2.61 -10.69
C GLY A 58 20.53 1.37 -10.97
N THR A 59 20.75 0.51 -9.97
CA THR A 59 21.55 -0.73 -10.08
C THR A 59 20.72 -2.00 -9.89
N LYS A 60 21.28 -3.13 -10.34
CA LYS A 60 20.71 -4.46 -10.16
C LYS A 60 20.57 -4.82 -8.67
N ASP A 61 21.62 -4.64 -7.88
CA ASP A 61 21.61 -4.98 -6.45
C ASP A 61 20.58 -4.17 -5.67
N ASP A 62 20.46 -2.88 -5.97
CA ASP A 62 19.45 -2.01 -5.35
C ASP A 62 18.03 -2.44 -5.74
N ALA A 63 17.80 -2.80 -7.02
CA ALA A 63 16.50 -3.31 -7.47
C ALA A 63 16.16 -4.66 -6.82
N CYS A 64 17.11 -5.60 -6.79
CA CYS A 64 16.92 -6.92 -6.20
C CYS A 64 16.58 -6.84 -4.71
N SER A 65 17.30 -6.00 -3.95
CA SER A 65 17.04 -5.82 -2.51
C SER A 65 15.72 -5.12 -2.23
N ALA A 66 15.37 -4.08 -3.00
CA ALA A 66 14.09 -3.38 -2.86
C ALA A 66 12.90 -4.29 -3.19
N VAL A 67 12.93 -4.98 -4.32
CA VAL A 67 11.86 -5.89 -4.76
C VAL A 67 11.71 -7.08 -3.79
N ALA A 68 12.80 -7.59 -3.22
CA ALA A 68 12.72 -8.61 -2.17
C ALA A 68 12.04 -8.08 -0.90
N GLY A 69 12.33 -6.84 -0.50
CA GLY A 69 11.66 -6.14 0.60
C GLY A 69 10.15 -5.97 0.36
N ASP A 70 9.77 -5.61 -0.86
CA ASP A 70 8.37 -5.50 -1.26
C ASP A 70 7.65 -6.85 -1.17
N VAL A 71 8.25 -7.92 -1.70
CA VAL A 71 7.65 -9.26 -1.63
C VAL A 71 7.41 -9.70 -0.19
N LEU A 72 8.35 -9.43 0.72
CA LEU A 72 8.19 -9.74 2.14
C LEU A 72 7.03 -8.94 2.76
N THR A 73 6.96 -7.64 2.45
CA THR A 73 5.90 -6.75 2.94
C THR A 73 4.53 -7.19 2.42
N LEU A 74 4.42 -7.47 1.13
CA LEU A 74 3.18 -7.83 0.45
C LEU A 74 2.74 -9.27 0.75
N ALA A 75 3.64 -10.17 1.15
CA ALA A 75 3.27 -11.53 1.55
C ALA A 75 2.29 -11.56 2.74
N LEU A 76 2.28 -10.51 3.56
CA LEU A 76 1.37 -10.37 4.70
C LEU A 76 0.04 -9.68 4.34
N ALA A 77 -0.02 -9.01 3.18
CA ALA A 77 -1.19 -8.23 2.76
C ALA A 77 -2.49 -9.04 2.71
N PRO A 78 -2.55 -10.28 2.17
CA PRO A 78 -3.79 -11.05 2.13
C PRO A 78 -4.41 -11.30 3.51
N LYS A 79 -3.57 -11.58 4.52
CA LYS A 79 -4.03 -11.81 5.89
C LYS A 79 -4.54 -10.53 6.53
N ASN A 80 -3.82 -9.42 6.32
CA ASN A 80 -4.22 -8.12 6.83
C ASN A 80 -5.53 -7.63 6.18
N LEU A 81 -5.70 -7.86 4.88
CA LEU A 81 -6.90 -7.48 4.12
C LEU A 81 -8.13 -8.33 4.48
N ALA A 82 -7.94 -9.62 4.77
CA ALA A 82 -9.03 -10.46 5.28
C ALA A 82 -9.58 -9.96 6.64
N LEU A 83 -8.70 -9.36 7.45
CA LEU A 83 -9.04 -8.81 8.76
C LEU A 83 -9.38 -7.30 8.72
N ALA A 84 -9.29 -6.65 7.56
CA ALA A 84 -9.42 -5.19 7.47
C ALA A 84 -10.86 -4.71 7.74
N ASP A 85 -11.01 -3.80 8.69
CA ASP A 85 -12.28 -3.10 8.90
C ASP A 85 -12.57 -2.15 7.72
N PRO A 86 -13.87 -1.92 7.39
CA PRO A 86 -14.25 -0.98 6.35
C PRO A 86 -13.69 0.42 6.65
N GLY A 87 -12.87 0.93 5.72
CA GLY A 87 -12.19 2.22 5.86
C GLY A 87 -10.81 2.17 6.54
N SER A 88 -10.22 0.98 6.75
CA SER A 88 -8.87 0.86 7.32
C SER A 88 -7.93 -0.01 6.47
N GLY A 89 -6.70 0.48 6.25
CA GLY A 89 -5.54 -0.29 5.75
C GLY A 89 -5.55 -0.71 4.28
N VAL A 90 -6.69 -0.74 3.60
CA VAL A 90 -6.77 -1.10 2.16
C VAL A 90 -6.07 -0.06 1.28
N ASP A 91 -6.32 1.23 1.55
CA ASP A 91 -5.70 2.33 0.80
C ASP A 91 -4.18 2.41 1.06
N ASP A 92 -3.73 2.16 2.28
CA ASP A 92 -2.31 2.15 2.62
C ASP A 92 -1.56 1.03 1.88
N ILE A 93 -2.20 -0.14 1.74
CA ILE A 93 -1.64 -1.26 0.96
C ILE A 93 -1.66 -0.93 -0.53
N ASP A 94 -2.73 -0.34 -1.07
CA ASP A 94 -2.78 0.09 -2.48
C ASP A 94 -1.68 1.13 -2.79
N ASP A 95 -1.50 2.11 -1.92
CA ASP A 95 -0.49 3.16 -2.09
C ASP A 95 0.93 2.62 -2.02
N THR A 96 1.19 1.68 -1.09
CA THR A 96 2.46 0.95 -1.01
C THR A 96 2.75 0.21 -2.31
N ILE A 97 1.76 -0.53 -2.85
CA ILE A 97 1.93 -1.29 -4.10
C ILE A 97 2.14 -0.34 -5.30
N ARG A 98 1.42 0.77 -5.36
CA ARG A 98 1.55 1.74 -6.44
C ARG A 98 2.92 2.44 -6.42
N THR A 99 3.40 2.82 -5.23
CA THR A 99 4.74 3.39 -5.06
C THR A 99 5.80 2.38 -5.50
N ALA A 100 5.65 1.11 -5.13
CA ALA A 100 6.53 0.05 -5.62
C ALA A 100 6.44 -0.11 -7.14
N ALA A 101 5.25 -0.04 -7.75
CA ALA A 101 5.07 -0.13 -9.20
C ALA A 101 5.78 0.99 -9.98
N GLU A 102 5.81 2.21 -9.43
CA GLU A 102 6.49 3.37 -10.04
C GLU A 102 8.02 3.24 -10.01
N ALA A 103 8.56 2.60 -8.97
CA ALA A 103 9.99 2.37 -8.83
C ALA A 103 10.47 1.07 -9.50
N ALA A 104 9.58 0.10 -9.68
CA ALA A 104 9.88 -1.25 -10.12
C ALA A 104 10.55 -1.31 -11.51
N PRO A 105 11.42 -2.31 -11.75
CA PRO A 105 11.88 -2.67 -13.08
C PRO A 105 10.70 -2.86 -14.06
N PRO A 106 10.81 -2.39 -15.32
CA PRO A 106 9.73 -2.50 -16.30
C PRO A 106 9.23 -3.93 -16.54
N ALA A 107 10.09 -4.93 -16.33
CA ALA A 107 9.74 -6.34 -16.46
C ALA A 107 8.70 -6.82 -15.42
N ILE A 108 8.65 -6.19 -14.24
CA ILE A 108 7.78 -6.61 -13.13
C ILE A 108 6.76 -5.54 -12.72
N ALA A 109 6.92 -4.27 -13.10
CA ALA A 109 5.97 -3.20 -12.82
C ALA A 109 4.50 -3.57 -13.16
N PRO A 110 4.17 -4.26 -14.27
CA PRO A 110 2.80 -4.68 -14.55
C PRO A 110 2.19 -5.62 -13.50
N ASN A 111 3.01 -6.44 -12.82
CA ASN A 111 2.52 -7.33 -11.76
C ASN A 111 2.13 -6.52 -10.52
N TYR A 112 2.91 -5.48 -10.16
CA TYR A 112 2.53 -4.54 -9.11
C TYR A 112 1.26 -3.76 -9.45
N THR A 113 1.11 -3.31 -10.70
CA THR A 113 -0.15 -2.68 -11.15
C THR A 113 -1.35 -3.61 -10.99
N GLN A 114 -1.19 -4.91 -11.31
CA GLN A 114 -2.24 -5.91 -11.10
C GLN A 114 -2.53 -6.16 -9.62
N LEU A 115 -1.50 -6.20 -8.76
CA LEU A 115 -1.68 -6.28 -7.31
C LEU A 115 -2.49 -5.09 -6.76
N SER A 116 -2.17 -3.87 -7.19
CA SER A 116 -2.90 -2.65 -6.82
C SER A 116 -4.36 -2.71 -7.29
N ALA A 117 -4.60 -3.15 -8.53
CA ALA A 117 -5.95 -3.33 -9.04
C ALA A 117 -6.78 -4.29 -8.19
N ILE A 118 -6.21 -5.43 -7.76
CA ILE A 118 -6.89 -6.40 -6.89
C ILE A 118 -7.28 -5.78 -5.54
N VAL A 119 -6.34 -5.07 -4.90
CA VAL A 119 -6.57 -4.42 -3.61
C VAL A 119 -7.63 -3.32 -3.72
N ARG A 120 -7.56 -2.50 -4.78
CA ARG A 120 -8.55 -1.44 -5.03
C ARG A 120 -9.95 -1.99 -5.28
N THR A 121 -10.08 -3.03 -6.08
CA THR A 121 -11.39 -3.68 -6.33
C THR A 121 -11.98 -4.23 -5.03
N PHE A 122 -11.15 -4.83 -4.16
CA PHE A 122 -11.60 -5.27 -2.84
C PHE A 122 -12.02 -4.10 -1.93
N GLY A 123 -11.25 -3.00 -1.91
CA GLY A 123 -11.59 -1.79 -1.16
C GLY A 123 -12.93 -1.18 -1.59
N GLN A 124 -13.19 -1.13 -2.90
CA GLN A 124 -14.47 -0.68 -3.45
C GLN A 124 -15.62 -1.59 -2.99
N ALA A 125 -15.46 -2.91 -3.11
CA ALA A 125 -16.47 -3.86 -2.66
C ALA A 125 -16.74 -3.74 -1.14
N LEU A 126 -15.69 -3.53 -0.32
CA LEU A 126 -15.84 -3.32 1.12
C LEU A 126 -16.60 -2.04 1.44
N ALA A 127 -16.32 -0.95 0.73
CA ALA A 127 -17.01 0.33 0.91
C ALA A 127 -18.49 0.24 0.50
N GLU A 128 -18.79 -0.45 -0.61
CA GLU A 128 -20.16 -0.71 -1.05
C GLU A 128 -20.93 -1.56 -0.04
N TRP A 129 -20.29 -2.61 0.49
CA TRP A 129 -20.84 -3.44 1.55
C TRP A 129 -21.16 -2.64 2.82
N ASP A 130 -20.22 -1.83 3.31
CA ASP A 130 -20.42 -0.99 4.50
C ASP A 130 -21.56 0.03 4.31
N ALA A 131 -21.66 0.64 3.12
CA ALA A 131 -22.76 1.53 2.78
C ALA A 131 -24.13 0.82 2.76
N ALA A 132 -24.18 -0.41 2.24
CA ALA A 132 -25.39 -1.21 2.21
C ALA A 132 -25.82 -1.63 3.63
N VAL A 133 -24.88 -2.08 4.47
CA VAL A 133 -25.15 -2.42 5.88
C VAL A 133 -25.69 -1.21 6.66
N LYS A 134 -25.12 -0.01 6.46
CA LYS A 134 -25.60 1.23 7.10
C LYS A 134 -27.01 1.62 6.66
N THR A 135 -27.36 1.37 5.40
CA THR A 135 -28.71 1.64 4.86
C THR A 135 -29.76 0.72 5.48
N GLU A 136 -29.45 -0.57 5.61
CA GLU A 136 -30.34 -1.57 6.24
C GLU A 136 -30.55 -1.29 7.73
N ALA A 137 -29.49 -0.88 8.46
CA ALA A 137 -29.58 -0.48 9.86
C ALA A 137 -30.46 0.78 10.05
N SER A 138 -30.39 1.72 9.11
CA SER A 138 -31.22 2.94 9.13
C SER A 138 -32.70 2.63 8.82
N SER A 139 -32.95 1.72 7.89
CA SER A 139 -34.31 1.30 7.50
C SER A 139 -35.02 0.49 8.60
N SER A 140 -34.27 -0.30 9.35
CA SER A 140 -34.76 -1.03 10.52
C SER A 140 -35.17 -0.12 11.68
N SER A 141 -34.57 1.07 11.78
CA SER A 141 -34.88 2.07 12.81
C SER A 141 -36.12 2.92 12.48
N ALA A 142 -36.53 2.97 11.21
CA ALA A 142 -37.66 3.78 10.75
C ALA A 142 -39.04 3.07 10.86
N SER A 143 -39.07 1.75 11.08
CA SER A 143 -40.31 0.96 11.11
C SER A 143 -41.00 0.88 12.48
N ALA A 144 -40.54 1.61 13.49
CA ALA A 144 -41.20 1.69 14.80
C ALA A 144 -42.24 2.82 14.88
N THR A 145 -43.19 2.89 13.93
CA THR A 145 -44.43 3.65 14.16
C THR A 145 -45.45 2.71 14.80
N ALA A 146 -45.38 2.60 16.12
CA ALA A 146 -46.33 1.84 16.91
C ALA A 146 -47.73 2.46 16.78
N THR A 147 -48.66 1.69 16.19
CA THR A 147 -50.09 1.98 16.28
C THR A 147 -50.56 1.55 17.68
N PRO A 148 -51.13 2.43 18.53
CA PRO A 148 -51.63 2.02 19.83
C PRO A 148 -53.01 1.37 19.66
N GLY A 149 -53.12 0.05 19.92
CA GLY A 149 -54.43 -0.57 20.02
C GLY A 149 -54.44 -2.10 20.03
N SER A 150 -55.05 -2.62 21.11
CA SER A 150 -55.69 -3.93 21.24
C SER A 150 -54.85 -5.10 21.78
N SER A 151 -55.08 -5.36 23.06
CA SER A 151 -54.63 -6.52 23.83
C SER A 151 -55.29 -7.82 23.33
N GLY A 152 -54.49 -8.77 22.84
CA GLY A 152 -54.87 -10.16 22.59
C GLY A 152 -53.67 -11.08 22.73
N PRO A 153 -53.81 -12.31 23.28
CA PRO A 153 -52.68 -13.20 23.51
C PRO A 153 -52.30 -13.88 22.19
N THR A 154 -51.06 -13.73 21.73
CA THR A 154 -50.57 -14.51 20.58
C THR A 154 -49.11 -14.90 20.75
N SER A 155 -48.95 -16.22 20.76
CA SER A 155 -47.83 -17.11 20.45
C SER A 155 -46.37 -16.65 20.62
N ALA A 156 -45.62 -17.52 21.30
CA ALA A 156 -44.18 -17.49 21.47
C ALA A 156 -43.42 -17.31 20.14
N PRO A 157 -42.30 -16.56 20.13
CA PRO A 157 -41.54 -16.33 18.92
C PRO A 157 -40.76 -17.60 18.51
N THR A 158 -41.07 -18.13 17.33
CA THR A 158 -40.22 -19.08 16.61
C THR A 158 -38.93 -18.37 16.18
N PRO A 159 -37.73 -18.79 16.62
CA PRO A 159 -36.48 -18.23 16.12
C PRO A 159 -36.10 -19.00 14.86
N SER A 160 -36.59 -18.58 13.70
CA SER A 160 -36.11 -19.05 12.40
C SER A 160 -36.33 -17.97 11.36
N GLN A 161 -35.68 -16.83 11.55
CA GLN A 161 -35.40 -15.91 10.45
C GLN A 161 -33.94 -15.50 10.59
N THR A 162 -33.06 -16.18 9.86
CA THR A 162 -31.89 -15.51 9.29
C THR A 162 -32.44 -14.26 8.61
N ALA A 163 -32.13 -13.08 9.13
CA ALA A 163 -32.62 -11.83 8.57
C ALA A 163 -32.19 -11.75 7.10
N ALA A 164 -33.14 -11.97 6.19
CA ALA A 164 -32.98 -11.68 4.78
C ALA A 164 -32.82 -10.16 4.68
N GLY A 165 -31.58 -9.65 4.56
CA GLY A 165 -31.35 -8.22 4.47
C GLY A 165 -29.90 -7.78 4.59
N VAL A 166 -29.05 -8.51 5.32
CA VAL A 166 -27.64 -8.09 5.46
C VAL A 166 -26.82 -8.64 4.28
N PRO A 167 -26.21 -7.78 3.44
CA PRO A 167 -25.33 -8.23 2.37
C PRO A 167 -24.11 -8.96 2.95
N GLU A 168 -23.66 -10.01 2.27
CA GLU A 168 -22.47 -10.76 2.67
C GLU A 168 -21.21 -9.90 2.49
N ARG A 169 -20.29 -9.97 3.45
CA ARG A 169 -19.03 -9.21 3.37
C ARG A 169 -18.19 -9.78 2.23
N PRO A 170 -17.62 -8.94 1.34
CA PRO A 170 -16.77 -9.42 0.27
C PRO A 170 -15.53 -10.12 0.84
N GLU A 171 -15.11 -11.20 0.20
CA GLU A 171 -13.87 -11.90 0.53
C GLU A 171 -12.69 -11.40 -0.32
N PHE A 172 -11.51 -11.32 0.29
CA PHE A 172 -10.30 -10.94 -0.43
C PHE A 172 -9.81 -12.09 -1.33
N VAL A 173 -9.52 -11.79 -2.61
CA VAL A 173 -9.09 -12.78 -3.61
C VAL A 173 -7.61 -13.14 -3.45
N ALA A 174 -7.26 -13.80 -2.35
CA ALA A 174 -5.88 -14.12 -1.99
C ALA A 174 -5.14 -14.93 -3.07
N THR A 175 -5.82 -15.86 -3.75
CA THR A 175 -5.21 -16.68 -4.81
C THR A 175 -4.68 -15.86 -5.97
N ALA A 176 -5.48 -14.88 -6.45
CA ALA A 176 -5.07 -14.01 -7.56
C ALA A 176 -3.91 -13.09 -7.14
N PHE A 177 -3.96 -12.58 -5.91
CA PHE A 177 -2.89 -11.76 -5.33
C PHE A 177 -1.58 -12.55 -5.21
N THR A 178 -1.62 -13.76 -4.64
CA THR A 178 -0.45 -14.63 -4.50
C THR A 178 0.13 -15.02 -5.86
N ALA A 179 -0.71 -15.28 -6.87
CA ALA A 179 -0.23 -15.59 -8.22
C ALA A 179 0.60 -14.46 -8.84
N GLN A 180 0.26 -13.19 -8.56
CA GLN A 180 1.05 -12.05 -9.02
C GLN A 180 2.36 -11.90 -8.22
N LEU A 181 2.31 -12.10 -6.90
CA LEU A 181 3.52 -12.13 -6.08
C LEU A 181 4.49 -13.24 -6.52
N ASP A 182 3.98 -14.41 -6.91
CA ASP A 182 4.82 -15.51 -7.38
C ASP A 182 5.54 -15.16 -8.69
N ARG A 183 4.91 -14.38 -9.59
CA ARG A 183 5.60 -13.86 -10.79
C ARG A 183 6.77 -12.94 -10.43
N ILE A 184 6.60 -12.10 -9.40
CA ILE A 184 7.67 -11.23 -8.91
C ILE A 184 8.79 -12.06 -8.25
N LYS A 185 8.45 -13.11 -7.50
CA LYS A 185 9.43 -14.04 -6.91
C LYS A 185 10.22 -14.81 -7.97
N VAL A 186 9.57 -15.24 -9.05
CA VAL A 186 10.26 -15.90 -10.17
C VAL A 186 11.25 -14.93 -10.79
N TRP A 187 10.85 -13.69 -11.07
CA TRP A 187 11.78 -12.67 -11.57
C TRP A 187 12.96 -12.43 -10.62
N LEU A 188 12.72 -12.34 -9.31
CA LEU A 188 13.78 -12.23 -8.30
C LEU A 188 14.74 -13.42 -8.36
N SER A 189 14.22 -14.64 -8.50
CA SER A 189 15.03 -15.86 -8.54
C SER A 189 15.87 -15.92 -9.83
N ASP A 190 15.27 -15.62 -10.98
CA ASP A 190 15.92 -15.69 -12.28
C ASP A 190 16.95 -14.56 -12.48
N THR A 191 16.68 -13.39 -11.88
CA THR A 191 17.49 -12.20 -12.10
C THR A 191 18.54 -12.01 -11.01
N CYS A 192 18.21 -12.30 -9.75
CA CYS A 192 19.03 -11.97 -8.59
C CYS A 192 19.66 -13.20 -7.91
N GLY A 193 19.30 -14.42 -8.34
CA GLY A 193 19.80 -15.69 -7.82
C GLY A 193 21.08 -16.19 -8.47
#